data_AF-A0A7Y4QZG1-F1
#
_entry.id   AF-A0A7Y4QZG1-F1
#
_cell.length_a   1.000
_cell.length_b   1.000
_cell.length_c   1.000
_cell.angle_alpha   90.00
_cell.angle_beta   90.00
_cell.angle_gamma   90.00
#
_symmetry.space_group_name_H-M   'P 1'
#
loop_
_entity.id
_entity.type
_entity.pdbx_description
1 polymer ?
#
loop_
_entity_poly.entity_id
_entity_poly.type
_entity_poly.pdbx_seq_one_letter_code
_entity_poly.pdbx_strand_id
1 'polypeptide(L)'
;RNESLQQSFHLGIIMVMAFNYRPMYAGANSKLLYTEKTKILWRVSFIAGVSNVAMNLVAIPIWGFEAAAYTTYISYMYMGYSGFYFKVFKEVNPVKYYPEIWLVITICATALAYGVVDLNFIIKAIITIFLLIVSVILLARNKKWYNEI
;
A
#
# COMPACT_ATOMS: atom_id res chain seq x y z
N ARG A 1 9.65 24.56 -19.73
CA ARG A 1 9.37 23.34 -18.94
C ARG A 1 9.56 23.75 -17.47
N ASN A 2 8.49 23.77 -16.67
CA ASN A 2 8.53 24.37 -15.32
C ASN A 2 8.98 23.30 -14.31
N GLU A 3 10.14 23.49 -13.67
CA GLU A 3 10.76 22.48 -12.79
C GLU A 3 9.89 22.16 -11.56
N SER A 4 9.18 23.17 -11.04
CA SER A 4 8.24 23.02 -9.91
C SER A 4 7.04 22.12 -10.22
N LEU A 5 6.52 22.18 -11.45
CA LEU A 5 5.45 21.28 -11.90
C LEU A 5 5.98 19.84 -12.06
N GLN A 6 7.25 19.68 -12.46
CA GLN A 6 7.84 18.36 -12.64
C GLN A 6 8.09 17.64 -11.29
N GLN A 7 8.52 18.37 -10.26
CA GLN A 7 8.61 17.84 -8.89
C GLN A 7 7.24 17.38 -8.35
N SER A 8 6.19 18.15 -8.65
CA SER A 8 4.82 17.82 -8.24
C SER A 8 4.34 16.47 -8.81
N PHE A 9 4.77 16.09 -10.03
CA PHE A 9 4.44 14.78 -10.60
C PHE A 9 5.10 13.63 -9.85
N HIS A 10 6.37 13.75 -9.47
CA HIS A 10 7.08 12.71 -8.71
C HIS A 10 6.51 12.51 -7.31
N LEU A 11 6.07 13.59 -6.65
CA LEU A 11 5.36 13.52 -5.37
C LEU A 11 3.97 12.91 -5.50
N GLY A 12 3.26 13.19 -6.60
CA GLY A 12 1.98 12.56 -6.91
C GLY A 12 2.07 11.04 -6.94
N ILE A 13 3.14 10.49 -7.52
CA ILE A 13 3.36 9.04 -7.61
C ILE A 13 3.43 8.42 -6.22
N ILE A 14 4.25 8.95 -5.32
CA ILE A 14 4.41 8.33 -4.00
C ILE A 14 3.14 8.44 -3.16
N MET A 15 2.41 9.56 -3.26
CA MET A 15 1.13 9.74 -2.58
C MET A 15 0.08 8.75 -3.06
N VAL A 16 -0.02 8.51 -4.37
CA VAL A 16 -0.95 7.51 -4.92
C VAL A 16 -0.55 6.11 -4.48
N MET A 17 0.75 5.77 -4.58
CA MET A 17 1.25 4.45 -4.20
C MET A 17 1.14 4.19 -2.69
N ALA A 18 1.14 5.24 -1.86
CA ALA A 18 0.93 5.11 -0.42
C ALA A 18 -0.40 4.43 -0.10
N PHE A 19 -1.45 4.60 -0.92
CA PHE A 19 -2.76 3.99 -0.69
C PHE A 19 -2.84 2.47 -0.97
N ASN A 20 -1.83 1.88 -1.58
CA ASN A 20 -1.81 0.45 -1.89
C ASN A 20 -1.69 -0.45 -0.65
N TYR A 21 -1.43 0.11 0.53
CA TYR A 21 -1.48 -0.62 1.81
C TYR A 21 -2.90 -1.07 2.20
N ARG A 22 -3.95 -0.44 1.65
CA ARG A 22 -5.35 -0.60 2.09
C ARG A 22 -5.87 -2.04 2.04
N PRO A 23 -5.65 -2.83 0.98
CA PRO A 23 -6.14 -4.21 0.91
C PRO A 23 -5.59 -5.07 2.04
N MET A 24 -4.31 -4.88 2.39
CA MET A 24 -3.67 -5.59 3.49
C MET A 24 -4.19 -5.15 4.84
N TYR A 25 -4.31 -3.84 5.04
CA TYR A 25 -4.95 -3.27 6.22
C TYR A 25 -6.36 -3.83 6.42
N ALA A 26 -7.18 -3.85 5.36
CA ALA A 26 -8.53 -4.39 5.38
C ALA A 26 -8.56 -5.89 5.72
N GLY A 27 -7.67 -6.69 5.11
CA GLY A 27 -7.57 -8.12 5.39
C GLY A 27 -7.28 -8.44 6.86
N ALA A 28 -6.31 -7.75 7.46
CA ALA A 28 -6.02 -7.91 8.88
C ALA A 28 -7.20 -7.44 9.76
N ASN A 29 -7.76 -6.28 9.43
CA ASN A 29 -8.81 -5.66 10.21
C ASN A 29 -10.12 -6.43 10.21
N SER A 30 -10.57 -6.91 9.05
CA SER A 30 -11.81 -7.68 8.93
C SER A 30 -11.76 -8.93 9.81
N LYS A 31 -10.61 -9.61 9.88
CA LYS A 31 -10.43 -10.79 10.73
C LYS A 31 -10.40 -10.46 12.22
N LEU A 32 -9.70 -9.39 12.60
CA LEU A 32 -9.64 -8.93 14.00
C LEU A 32 -10.99 -8.39 14.49
N LEU A 33 -11.75 -7.74 13.61
CA LEU A 33 -13.09 -7.25 13.90
C LEU A 33 -14.07 -8.41 14.09
N TYR A 34 -14.03 -9.41 13.20
CA TYR A 34 -14.86 -10.61 13.31
C TYR A 34 -14.60 -11.41 14.60
N THR A 35 -13.37 -11.36 15.12
CA THR A 35 -12.98 -12.02 16.37
C THR A 35 -13.05 -11.10 17.59
N GLU A 36 -13.66 -9.91 17.43
CA GLU A 36 -13.87 -8.89 18.45
C GLU A 36 -12.57 -8.40 19.14
N LYS A 37 -11.41 -8.61 18.53
CA LYS A 37 -10.09 -8.17 19.03
C LYS A 37 -9.77 -6.73 18.62
N THR A 38 -10.71 -5.81 18.83
CA THR A 38 -10.65 -4.42 18.33
C THR A 38 -9.59 -3.56 18.98
N LYS A 39 -9.12 -3.92 20.19
CA LYS A 39 -8.07 -3.19 20.92
C LYS A 39 -6.75 -3.08 20.13
N ILE A 40 -6.49 -4.03 19.22
CA ILE A 40 -5.28 -4.04 18.39
C ILE A 40 -5.43 -3.09 17.20
N LEU A 41 -6.64 -2.98 16.64
CA LEU A 41 -6.94 -2.13 15.47
C LEU A 41 -6.54 -0.67 15.74
N TRP A 42 -7.01 -0.13 16.87
CA TRP A 42 -6.75 1.25 17.23
C TRP A 42 -5.28 1.49 17.62
N ARG A 43 -4.59 0.51 18.20
CA ARG A 43 -3.14 0.62 18.49
C ARG A 43 -2.33 0.76 17.22
N VAL A 44 -2.64 -0.01 16.18
CA VAL A 44 -1.93 0.04 14.90
C VAL A 44 -2.09 1.41 14.25
N SER A 45 -3.33 1.90 14.12
CA SER A 45 -3.60 3.19 13.50
C SER A 45 -3.06 4.35 14.34
N PHE A 46 -3.12 4.26 15.66
CA PHE A 46 -2.57 5.27 16.57
C PHE A 46 -1.04 5.37 16.46
N ILE A 47 -0.33 4.23 16.51
CA ILE A 47 1.14 4.22 16.36
C ILE A 47 1.54 4.72 14.97
N ALA A 48 0.80 4.34 13.91
CA ALA A 48 1.04 4.84 12.56
C ALA A 48 0.86 6.37 12.47
N GLY A 49 -0.19 6.93 13.10
CA GLY A 49 -0.43 8.37 13.12
C GLY A 49 0.62 9.13 13.94
N VAL A 50 0.95 8.66 15.14
CA VAL A 50 1.97 9.30 15.99
C VAL A 50 3.34 9.24 15.34
N SER A 51 3.72 8.08 14.76
CA SER A 51 4.99 7.97 14.03
C SER A 51 5.03 8.90 12.82
N ASN A 52 3.92 9.06 12.08
CA ASN A 52 3.85 10.00 10.98
C ASN A 52 4.12 11.45 11.42
N VAL A 53 3.43 11.90 12.48
CA VAL A 53 3.60 13.26 13.01
C VAL A 53 5.03 13.45 13.52
N ALA A 54 5.55 12.50 14.30
CA ALA A 54 6.92 12.57 14.81
C ALA A 54 7.95 12.65 13.69
N MET A 55 7.81 11.81 12.65
CA MET A 55 8.70 11.84 11.49
C MET A 55 8.56 13.15 10.72
N ASN A 56 7.35 13.67 10.53
CA ASN A 56 7.11 14.95 9.85
C ASN A 56 7.74 16.14 10.56
N LEU A 57 7.65 16.19 11.90
CA LEU A 57 8.25 17.26 12.69
C LEU A 57 9.78 17.33 12.53
N VAL A 58 10.43 16.18 12.33
CA VAL A 58 11.89 16.11 12.11
C VAL A 58 12.26 16.27 10.64
N ALA A 59 11.50 15.66 9.73
CA ALA A 59 11.84 15.54 8.32
C ALA A 59 11.53 16.83 7.53
N ILE A 60 10.45 17.55 7.88
CA ILE A 60 10.05 18.77 7.17
C ILE A 60 11.10 19.89 7.32
N PRO A 61 11.65 20.17 8.52
CA PRO A 61 12.71 21.17 8.65
C PRO A 61 14.00 20.85 7.88
N ILE A 62 14.30 19.57 7.65
CA ILE A 62 15.56 19.12 7.04
C ILE A 62 15.44 19.03 5.52
N TRP A 63 14.37 18.40 5.03
CA TRP A 63 14.18 18.04 3.61
C TRP A 63 13.01 18.78 2.94
N GLY A 64 12.35 19.70 3.65
CA GLY A 64 11.22 20.47 3.12
C GLY A 64 9.90 19.69 3.08
N PHE A 65 8.92 20.22 2.35
CA PHE A 65 7.57 19.66 2.32
C PHE A 65 7.49 18.29 1.63
N GLU A 66 8.41 17.98 0.71
CA GLU A 66 8.47 16.70 -0.01
C GLU A 66 8.64 15.52 0.95
N ALA A 67 9.37 15.76 2.05
CA ALA A 67 9.61 14.78 3.10
C ALA A 67 8.29 14.23 3.68
N ALA A 68 7.24 15.06 3.73
CA ALA A 68 5.95 14.66 4.25
C ALA A 68 5.26 13.56 3.44
N ALA A 69 5.54 13.49 2.13
CA ALA A 69 5.01 12.45 1.28
C ALA A 69 5.69 11.10 1.56
N TYR A 70 7.02 11.10 1.73
CA TYR A 70 7.80 9.89 2.03
C TYR A 70 7.50 9.33 3.42
N THR A 71 7.44 10.18 4.45
CA THR A 71 7.09 9.77 5.82
C THR A 71 5.67 9.20 5.87
N THR A 72 4.73 9.79 5.14
CA THR A 72 3.34 9.29 5.03
C THR A 72 3.27 7.94 4.33
N TYR A 73 4.02 7.77 3.25
CA TYR A 73 4.17 6.47 2.61
C TYR A 73 4.67 5.40 3.59
N ILE A 74 5.73 5.69 4.36
CA ILE A 74 6.30 4.76 5.35
C ILE A 74 5.28 4.45 6.46
N SER A 75 4.61 5.46 7.00
CA SER A 75 3.58 5.27 8.03
C SER A 75 2.41 4.42 7.53
N TYR A 76 2.01 4.58 6.26
CA TYR A 76 0.94 3.77 5.66
C TYR A 76 1.39 2.32 5.42
N MET A 77 2.64 2.09 4.99
CA MET A 77 3.19 0.74 4.92
C MET A 77 3.18 0.08 6.31
N TYR A 78 3.65 0.79 7.34
CA TYR A 78 3.57 0.27 8.71
C TYR A 78 2.12 -0.06 9.10
N MET A 79 1.18 0.84 8.86
CA MET A 79 -0.23 0.65 9.19
C MET A 79 -0.82 -0.58 8.47
N GLY A 80 -0.50 -0.79 7.20
CA GLY A 80 -1.06 -1.89 6.41
C GLY A 80 -0.54 -3.26 6.77
N TYR A 81 0.74 -3.35 7.12
CA TYR A 81 1.42 -4.64 7.29
C TYR A 81 1.60 -5.05 8.76
N SER A 82 1.70 -4.10 9.70
CA SER A 82 1.96 -4.41 11.12
C SER A 82 0.90 -5.30 11.77
N GLY A 83 -0.37 -5.20 11.34
CA GLY A 83 -1.48 -5.99 11.84
C GLY A 83 -1.23 -7.51 11.81
N PHE A 84 -0.51 -8.00 10.80
CA PHE A 84 -0.20 -9.42 10.62
C PHE A 84 0.88 -9.96 11.57
N TYR A 85 1.66 -9.08 12.20
CA TYR A 85 2.76 -9.48 13.11
C TYR A 85 2.32 -9.64 14.56
N PHE A 86 1.12 -9.18 14.94
CA PHE A 86 0.60 -9.35 16.28
C PHE A 86 0.35 -10.84 16.59
N LYS A 87 0.78 -11.28 17.79
CA LYS A 87 0.54 -12.66 18.27
C LYS A 87 -0.94 -13.04 18.20
N VAL A 88 -1.80 -12.14 18.66
CA VAL A 88 -3.26 -12.34 18.64
C VAL A 88 -3.78 -12.57 17.22
N PHE A 89 -3.24 -11.89 16.21
CA PHE A 89 -3.62 -12.12 14.81
C PHE A 89 -3.22 -13.52 14.34
N LYS A 90 -1.99 -13.95 14.68
CA LYS A 90 -1.47 -15.27 14.31
C LYS A 90 -2.22 -16.42 14.99
N GLU A 91 -2.73 -16.19 16.19
CA GLU A 91 -3.53 -17.19 16.94
C GLU A 91 -4.93 -17.38 16.34
N VAL A 92 -5.57 -16.29 15.89
CA VAL A 92 -6.94 -16.35 15.35
C VAL A 92 -7.01 -16.68 13.86
N ASN A 93 -5.86 -16.71 13.18
CA ASN A 93 -5.79 -16.88 11.74
C ASN A 93 -4.79 -17.99 11.33
N PRO A 94 -5.28 -19.17 10.94
CA PRO A 94 -4.41 -20.25 10.49
C PRO A 94 -3.84 -20.02 9.07
N VAL A 95 -4.35 -19.03 8.33
CA VAL A 95 -3.95 -18.78 6.94
C VAL A 95 -2.69 -17.92 6.88
N LYS A 96 -1.75 -18.30 6.00
CA LYS A 96 -0.52 -17.54 5.74
C LYS A 96 -0.80 -16.43 4.73
N TYR A 97 -0.71 -15.17 5.18
CA TYR A 97 -0.92 -13.98 4.34
C TYR A 97 0.35 -13.43 3.68
N TYR A 98 1.53 -13.93 4.06
CA TYR A 98 2.84 -13.50 3.54
C TYR A 98 3.03 -11.97 3.44
N PRO A 99 2.80 -11.21 4.53
CA PRO A 99 2.84 -9.74 4.53
C PRO A 99 4.18 -9.18 4.03
N GLU A 100 5.30 -9.87 4.27
CA GLU A 100 6.64 -9.49 3.82
C GLU A 100 6.72 -9.47 2.29
N ILE A 101 6.18 -10.50 1.63
CA ILE A 101 6.21 -10.63 0.17
C ILE A 101 5.41 -9.49 -0.46
N TRP A 102 4.22 -9.22 0.08
CA TRP A 102 3.36 -8.15 -0.42
C TRP A 102 3.92 -6.75 -0.17
N LEU A 103 4.62 -6.54 0.94
CA LEU A 103 5.36 -5.30 1.18
C LEU A 103 6.45 -5.10 0.12
N VAL A 104 7.25 -6.15 -0.15
CA VAL A 104 8.28 -6.10 -1.21
C VAL A 104 7.66 -5.85 -2.57
N ILE A 105 6.55 -6.52 -2.91
CA ILE A 105 5.82 -6.27 -4.16
C ILE A 105 5.35 -4.82 -4.24
N THR A 106 4.84 -4.25 -3.14
CA THR A 106 4.38 -2.86 -3.11
C THR A 106 5.53 -1.88 -3.34
N ILE A 107 6.67 -2.10 -2.69
CA ILE A 107 7.88 -1.28 -2.86
C ILE A 107 8.40 -1.38 -4.30
N CYS A 108 8.49 -2.60 -4.84
CA CYS A 108 8.89 -2.83 -6.23
C CYS A 108 7.91 -2.17 -7.21
N ALA A 109 6.60 -2.25 -6.96
CA ALA A 109 5.59 -1.59 -7.77
C ALA A 109 5.73 -0.07 -7.71
N THR A 110 6.05 0.52 -6.55
CA THR A 110 6.34 1.95 -6.42
C THR A 110 7.56 2.33 -7.25
N ALA A 111 8.65 1.56 -7.20
CA ALA A 111 9.83 1.80 -8.03
C ALA A 111 9.53 1.69 -9.54
N LEU A 112 8.76 0.69 -9.95
CA LEU A 112 8.32 0.54 -11.34
C LEU A 112 7.44 1.71 -11.79
N ALA A 113 6.58 2.24 -10.92
CA ALA A 113 5.74 3.40 -11.24
C ALA A 113 6.57 4.65 -11.58
N TYR A 114 7.70 4.86 -10.90
CA TYR A 114 8.65 5.92 -11.25
C TYR A 114 9.28 5.70 -12.63
N GLY A 115 9.61 4.46 -13.01
CA GLY A 115 10.16 4.19 -14.34
C GLY A 115 9.13 4.32 -15.48
N VAL A 116 7.86 4.01 -15.20
CA VAL A 116 6.78 4.03 -16.21
C VAL A 116 6.28 5.44 -16.50
N VAL A 117 6.39 6.38 -15.55
CA VAL A 117 5.84 7.74 -15.70
C VAL A 117 6.48 8.51 -16.85
N ASP A 118 7.76 8.28 -17.14
CA ASP A 118 8.49 8.98 -18.19
C ASP A 118 8.37 8.31 -19.57
N LEU A 119 7.66 7.17 -19.66
CA LEU A 119 7.47 6.46 -20.92
C LEU A 119 6.44 7.14 -21.83
N ASN A 120 6.57 6.89 -23.14
CA ASN A 120 5.64 7.35 -24.16
C ASN A 120 4.22 6.87 -23.86
N PHE A 121 3.24 7.71 -24.15
CA PHE A 121 1.81 7.43 -24.01
C PHE A 121 1.40 6.10 -24.66
N ILE A 122 1.95 5.77 -25.84
CA ILE A 122 1.66 4.51 -26.54
C ILE A 122 2.06 3.29 -25.69
N ILE A 123 3.22 3.34 -25.04
CA ILE A 123 3.73 2.25 -24.20
C ILE A 123 2.84 2.08 -22.96
N LYS A 124 2.40 3.19 -22.34
CA LYS A 124 1.47 3.16 -21.20
C LYS A 124 0.13 2.54 -21.58
N ALA A 125 -0.40 2.86 -22.76
CA ALA A 125 -1.65 2.27 -23.26
C ALA A 125 -1.51 0.75 -23.43
N ILE A 126 -0.40 0.27 -24.00
CA ILE A 126 -0.12 -1.16 -24.16
C ILE A 126 -0.05 -1.86 -22.80
N ILE A 127 0.72 -1.31 -21.84
CA ILE A 127 0.83 -1.87 -20.48
C ILE A 127 -0.55 -1.96 -19.81
N THR A 128 -1.37 -0.92 -19.96
CA THR A 128 -2.70 -0.85 -19.33
C THR A 128 -3.64 -1.92 -19.91
N ILE A 129 -3.68 -2.04 -21.25
CA ILE A 129 -4.49 -3.06 -21.93
C ILE A 129 -4.03 -4.47 -21.54
N PHE A 130 -2.71 -4.69 -21.50
CA PHE A 130 -2.13 -5.97 -21.09
C PHE A 130 -2.53 -6.34 -19.66
N LEU A 131 -2.36 -5.43 -18.70
CA LEU A 131 -2.77 -5.66 -17.30
C LEU A 131 -4.27 -5.92 -17.17
N LEU A 132 -5.09 -5.21 -17.94
CA LEU A 132 -6.55 -5.41 -17.94
C LEU A 132 -6.91 -6.81 -18.45
N ILE A 133 -6.29 -7.27 -19.54
CA ILE A 133 -6.50 -8.62 -20.08
C ILE A 133 -6.08 -9.68 -19.05
N VAL A 134 -4.90 -9.55 -18.46
CA VAL A 134 -4.42 -10.49 -17.43
C VAL A 134 -5.38 -10.53 -16.24
N SER A 135 -5.85 -9.37 -15.79
CA SER A 135 -6.81 -9.26 -14.68
C SER A 135 -8.11 -9.98 -14.99
N VAL A 136 -8.67 -9.78 -16.19
CA VAL A 136 -9.89 -10.44 -16.65
C VAL A 136 -9.72 -11.96 -16.75
N ILE A 137 -8.58 -12.43 -17.28
CA ILE A 137 -8.27 -13.87 -17.38
C ILE A 137 -8.18 -14.49 -15.99
N LEU A 138 -7.49 -13.85 -15.05
CA LEU A 138 -7.36 -14.34 -13.68
C LEU A 138 -8.72 -14.43 -12.98
N LEU A 139 -9.58 -13.42 -13.15
CA LEU A 139 -10.94 -13.41 -12.61
C LEU A 139 -11.81 -14.49 -13.26
N ALA A 140 -11.74 -14.66 -14.57
CA ALA A 140 -12.48 -15.70 -15.30
C ALA A 140 -12.05 -17.12 -14.87
N ARG A 141 -10.74 -17.33 -14.62
CA ARG A 141 -10.22 -18.61 -14.12
C ARG A 141 -10.65 -18.90 -12.68
N ASN A 142 -10.71 -17.88 -11.83
CA ASN A 142 -11.17 -18.02 -10.44
C ASN A 142 -12.69 -18.10 -10.27
N LYS A 143 -13.49 -17.89 -11.33
CA LYS A 143 -14.96 -17.94 -11.28
C LYS A 143 -15.52 -19.30 -10.83
N LYS A 144 -14.74 -20.38 -10.90
CA LYS A 144 -15.10 -21.69 -10.33
C LYS A 144 -15.34 -21.66 -8.80
N TRP A 145 -14.68 -20.78 -8.05
CA TRP A 145 -14.85 -20.67 -6.59
C TRP A 145 -16.15 -19.97 -6.16
N TYR A 146 -16.74 -19.13 -7.01
CA TYR A 146 -17.98 -18.41 -6.67
C TYR A 146 -19.23 -19.29 -6.82
N ASN A 147 -19.16 -20.33 -7.65
CA ASN A 147 -20.29 -21.24 -7.88
C ASN A 147 -20.36 -22.40 -6.87
N GLU A 148 -19.45 -22.46 -5.89
CA GLU A 148 -19.40 -23.49 -4.83
C GLU A 148 -19.73 -22.93 -3.42
N ILE A 149 -20.12 -21.66 -3.32
CA ILE A 149 -20.71 -21.03 -2.11
C ILE A 149 -22.22 -20.87 -2.36
#